data_AF-A0A9P9ZK65-F1
#
_entry.id   AF-A0A9P9ZK65-F1
#
_cell.length_a   1.000
_cell.length_b   1.000
_cell.length_c   1.000
_cell.angle_alpha   90.00
_cell.angle_beta   90.00
_cell.angle_gamma   90.00
#
_symmetry.space_group_name_H-M   'P 1'
#
loop_
_entity.id
_entity.type
_entity.pdbx_description
1 polymer ?
#
loop_
_entity_poly.entity_id
_entity_poly.type
_entity_poly.pdbx_seq_one_letter_code
_entity_poly.pdbx_strand_id
1 'polypeptide(L)'
;GIIFVLGLGSNLDTIWRAKRPAEIGLAAAADAPKDTTPETYQFVNWVSDFLPDDLHLKIRREVRIFYYNYDSYWQRDALHTRLELLGKGLLEHIRGIRTTEAERSRDLILVGYSYGGLVVKQTLVQAQRNRDHNHVNRDLNQIAEHTKAILFLGTPHHGSSVTNHEQGTRANQATGTQQPHKGWAV
;
A
#
# COMPACT_ATOMS: atom_id res chain seq x y z
N GLY A 1 10.15 -9.23 0.74
CA GLY A 1 9.58 -7.93 1.17
C GLY A 1 8.10 -7.97 0.93
N ILE A 2 7.33 -7.28 1.76
CA ILE A 2 5.88 -7.10 1.58
C ILE A 2 5.67 -5.65 1.18
N ILE A 3 4.98 -5.40 0.06
CA ILE A 3 4.74 -4.04 -0.44
C ILE A 3 3.23 -3.81 -0.46
N PHE A 4 2.77 -2.91 0.41
CA PHE A 4 1.40 -2.45 0.47
C PHE A 4 1.19 -1.30 -0.52
N VAL A 5 0.46 -1.57 -1.59
CA VAL A 5 0.13 -0.61 -2.66
C VAL A 5 -1.24 -0.02 -2.38
N LEU A 6 -1.26 1.28 -2.08
CA LEU A 6 -2.46 1.96 -1.61
C LEU A 6 -3.46 2.24 -2.73
N GLY A 7 -4.73 2.41 -2.37
CA GLY A 7 -5.79 2.83 -3.27
C GLY A 7 -5.91 4.35 -3.37
N LEU A 8 -6.73 4.82 -4.31
CA LEU A 8 -7.00 6.26 -4.48
C LEU A 8 -7.55 6.88 -3.18
N GLY A 9 -7.03 8.04 -2.80
CA GLY A 9 -7.48 8.83 -1.64
C GLY A 9 -7.09 8.23 -0.28
N SER A 10 -6.23 7.21 -0.26
CA SER A 10 -5.80 6.57 1.00
C SER A 10 -4.84 7.48 1.77
N ASN A 11 -5.06 7.61 3.08
CA ASN A 11 -4.10 8.23 3.99
C ASN A 11 -3.43 7.15 4.84
N LEU A 12 -2.09 7.12 4.84
CA LEU A 12 -1.27 6.19 5.64
C LEU A 12 -1.63 6.19 7.13
N ASP A 13 -2.04 7.34 7.66
CA ASP A 13 -2.38 7.50 9.08
C ASP A 13 -3.72 6.84 9.45
N THR A 14 -4.59 6.59 8.45
CA THR A 14 -5.96 6.12 8.70
C THR A 14 -6.27 4.76 8.10
N ILE A 15 -5.47 4.29 7.14
CA ILE A 15 -5.56 2.91 6.64
C ILE A 15 -5.00 1.92 7.66
N TRP A 16 -5.42 0.66 7.54
CA TRP A 16 -4.98 -0.43 8.42
C TRP A 16 -5.27 -0.20 9.91
N ARG A 17 -6.22 0.66 10.28
CA ARG A 17 -6.58 0.86 11.69
C ARG A 17 -7.16 -0.41 12.30
N ALA A 18 -6.63 -0.81 13.43
CA ALA A 18 -7.17 -1.86 14.28
C ALA A 18 -7.41 -1.34 15.69
N LYS A 19 -8.29 -2.00 16.43
CA LYS A 19 -8.54 -1.73 17.84
C LYS A 19 -7.66 -2.63 18.68
N ARG A 20 -6.96 -2.04 19.66
CA ARG A 20 -6.26 -2.76 20.71
C ARG A 20 -6.91 -2.40 22.05
N PRO A 21 -7.19 -3.37 22.94
CA PRO A 21 -7.56 -3.06 24.32
C PRO A 21 -6.50 -2.13 24.94
N ALA A 22 -6.91 -1.04 25.57
CA ALA A 22 -5.98 -0.20 26.30
C ALA A 22 -5.51 -0.97 27.54
N GLU A 23 -4.20 -1.05 27.75
CA GLU A 23 -3.67 -1.56 29.01
C GLU A 23 -4.10 -0.60 30.12
N ILE A 24 -5.06 -1.01 30.94
CA ILE A 24 -5.39 -0.31 32.17
C ILE A 24 -4.18 -0.51 33.08
N GLY A 25 -3.39 0.55 33.28
CA GLY A 25 -2.28 0.52 34.21
C GLY A 25 -2.75 -0.03 35.57
N LEU A 26 -1.97 -0.97 36.12
CA LEU A 26 -2.29 -1.77 37.32
C LEU A 26 -2.77 -0.95 38.53
N ALA A 27 -2.52 0.37 38.54
CA ALA A 27 -2.93 1.31 39.59
C ALA A 27 -4.41 1.75 39.53
N ALA A 28 -5.12 1.61 38.40
CA ALA A 28 -6.49 2.12 38.25
C ALA A 28 -7.60 1.09 38.50
N ALA A 29 -7.25 -0.20 38.63
CA ALA A 29 -8.21 -1.30 38.69
C ALA A 29 -8.66 -1.68 40.12
N ALA A 30 -8.05 -1.12 41.17
CA ALA A 30 -8.30 -1.56 42.54
C ALA A 30 -9.61 -1.03 43.16
N ASP A 31 -10.23 0.01 42.58
CA ASP A 31 -11.37 0.73 43.20
C ASP A 31 -12.58 0.92 42.27
N ALA A 32 -12.62 0.24 41.11
CA ALA A 32 -13.69 0.39 40.14
C ALA A 32 -14.87 -0.57 40.41
N PRO A 33 -16.15 -0.11 40.33
CA PRO A 33 -17.33 -0.97 40.44
C PRO A 33 -17.29 -2.12 39.42
N LYS A 34 -17.62 -3.33 39.86
CA LYS A 34 -17.47 -4.59 39.12
C LYS A 34 -18.29 -4.73 37.82
N ASP A 35 -19.06 -3.70 37.44
CA ASP A 35 -20.05 -3.77 36.36
C ASP A 35 -19.92 -2.67 35.29
N THR A 36 -18.87 -1.83 35.36
CA THR A 36 -18.59 -0.81 34.34
C THR A 36 -17.09 -0.69 34.09
N THR A 37 -16.51 -1.65 33.39
CA THR A 37 -15.26 -1.37 32.65
C THR A 37 -15.67 -0.82 31.30
N PRO A 38 -15.54 0.50 31.02
CA PRO A 38 -15.56 0.95 29.64
C PRO A 38 -14.42 0.21 28.94
N GLU A 39 -14.75 -0.62 27.95
CA GLU A 39 -13.73 -1.22 27.10
C GLU A 39 -13.06 -0.08 26.34
N THR A 40 -12.01 0.49 26.95
CA THR A 40 -11.23 1.56 26.35
C THR A 40 -10.36 0.91 25.29
N TYR A 41 -10.64 1.23 24.03
CA TYR A 41 -9.84 0.79 22.91
C TYR A 41 -8.98 1.94 22.41
N GLN A 42 -7.71 1.65 22.12
CA GLN A 42 -6.86 2.54 21.34
C GLN A 42 -6.84 2.07 19.89
N PHE A 43 -6.79 3.03 18.97
CA PHE A 43 -6.58 2.73 17.56
C PHE A 43 -5.09 2.64 17.29
N VAL A 44 -4.67 1.53 16.69
CA VAL A 44 -3.29 1.25 16.27
C VAL A 44 -3.27 0.92 14.78
N ASN A 45 -2.09 0.86 14.16
CA ASN A 45 -1.95 0.44 12.78
C ASN A 45 -1.61 -1.05 12.71
N TRP A 46 -2.52 -1.84 12.16
CA TRP A 46 -2.40 -3.30 12.10
C TRP A 46 -1.11 -3.78 11.42
N VAL A 47 -0.66 -3.12 10.35
CA VAL A 47 0.52 -3.55 9.59
C VAL A 47 1.82 -3.31 10.37
N SER A 48 1.94 -2.23 11.14
CA SER A 48 3.13 -1.97 11.97
C SER A 48 3.03 -2.59 13.36
N ASP A 49 1.83 -2.69 13.93
CA ASP A 49 1.62 -3.01 15.34
C ASP A 49 1.17 -4.44 15.61
N PHE A 50 0.68 -5.18 14.60
CA PHE A 50 0.19 -6.56 14.77
C PHE A 50 0.80 -7.54 13.78
N LEU A 51 0.90 -7.17 12.50
CA LEU A 51 1.47 -8.04 11.47
C LEU A 51 2.88 -8.56 11.82
N PRO A 52 3.80 -7.79 12.42
CA PRO A 52 5.10 -8.33 12.82
C PRO A 52 4.97 -9.50 13.80
N ASP A 53 3.98 -9.46 14.70
CA ASP A 53 3.74 -10.52 15.68
C ASP A 53 3.09 -11.77 15.06
N ASP A 54 2.31 -11.59 14.01
CA ASP A 54 1.74 -12.69 13.22
C ASP A 54 2.80 -13.44 12.39
N LEU A 55 3.96 -12.81 12.14
CA LEU A 55 5.07 -13.44 11.42
C LEU A 55 5.86 -14.39 12.32
N HIS A 56 6.15 -15.58 11.78
CA HIS A 56 7.00 -16.57 12.44
C HIS A 56 8.38 -15.98 12.82
N LEU A 57 8.84 -16.25 14.04
CA LEU A 57 10.03 -15.62 14.64
C LEU A 57 11.28 -15.67 13.75
N LYS A 58 11.47 -16.77 13.01
CA LYS A 58 12.61 -16.95 12.09
C LYS A 58 12.62 -15.94 10.93
N ILE A 59 11.46 -15.56 10.40
CA ILE A 59 11.38 -14.66 9.24
C ILE A 59 11.16 -13.20 9.66
N ARG A 60 10.66 -12.95 10.87
CA ARG A 60 10.28 -11.62 11.37
C ARG A 60 11.38 -10.58 11.20
N ARG A 61 12.63 -10.93 11.50
CA ARG A 61 13.79 -10.03 11.39
C ARG A 61 14.26 -9.79 9.96
N GLU A 62 13.86 -10.64 9.04
CA GLU A 62 14.28 -10.57 7.65
C GLU A 62 13.20 -9.89 6.79
N VAL A 63 11.94 -9.98 7.16
CA VAL A 63 10.85 -9.34 6.40
C VAL A 63 11.01 -7.82 6.44
N ARG A 64 10.97 -7.22 5.26
CA ARG A 64 10.89 -5.77 5.06
C ARG A 64 9.50 -5.43 4.58
N ILE A 65 8.84 -4.48 5.22
CA ILE A 65 7.50 -4.01 4.89
C ILE A 65 7.64 -2.61 4.29
N PHE A 66 6.98 -2.38 3.16
CA PHE A 66 6.97 -1.10 2.48
C PHE A 66 5.55 -0.66 2.21
N TYR A 67 5.32 0.65 2.26
CA TYR A 67 4.11 1.27 1.72
C TYR A 67 4.45 2.01 0.44
N TYR A 68 3.64 1.80 -0.58
CA TYR A 68 3.69 2.56 -1.82
C TYR A 68 2.43 3.42 -1.93
N ASN A 69 2.63 4.72 -1.76
CA ASN A 69 1.64 5.75 -1.99
C ASN A 69 1.97 6.52 -3.27
N TYR A 70 0.94 7.03 -3.94
CA TYR A 70 1.06 7.80 -5.17
C TYR A 70 -0.01 8.89 -5.17
N ASP A 71 0.24 10.00 -5.85
CA ASP A 71 -0.71 11.12 -5.89
C ASP A 71 -2.01 10.69 -6.60
N SER A 72 -3.03 10.46 -5.78
CA SER A 72 -4.34 10.03 -6.22
C SER A 72 -5.27 11.20 -6.56
N TYR A 73 -4.92 12.44 -6.22
CA TYR A 73 -5.80 13.61 -6.34
C TYR A 73 -5.93 14.15 -7.77
N TRP A 74 -5.01 13.82 -8.68
CA TRP A 74 -5.03 14.33 -10.04
C TRP A 74 -6.09 13.66 -10.93
N GLN A 75 -7.16 14.43 -11.20
CA GLN A 75 -8.20 14.35 -12.24
C GLN A 75 -8.72 12.97 -12.69
N ARG A 76 -10.05 12.81 -12.59
CA ARG A 76 -10.82 11.58 -12.80
C ARG A 76 -10.93 11.12 -14.26
N ASP A 77 -10.42 11.89 -15.23
CA ASP A 77 -10.87 11.77 -16.63
C ASP A 77 -9.95 10.95 -17.58
N ALA A 78 -8.86 10.33 -17.09
CA ALA A 78 -7.95 9.53 -17.93
C ALA A 78 -7.50 8.21 -17.26
N LEU A 79 -8.44 7.36 -16.85
CA LEU A 79 -8.17 6.16 -16.04
C LEU A 79 -7.16 5.18 -16.66
N HIS A 80 -7.21 4.93 -17.98
CA HIS A 80 -6.32 3.95 -18.63
C HIS A 80 -4.87 4.44 -18.73
N THR A 81 -4.63 5.60 -19.36
CA THR A 81 -3.29 6.21 -19.45
C THR A 81 -2.68 6.42 -18.07
N ARG A 82 -3.51 6.75 -17.08
CA ARG A 82 -3.08 6.88 -15.69
C ARG A 82 -2.65 5.56 -15.07
N LEU A 83 -3.39 4.48 -15.30
CA LEU A 83 -3.02 3.17 -14.76
C LEU A 83 -1.65 2.71 -15.28
N GLU A 84 -1.36 2.94 -16.57
CA GLU A 84 -0.05 2.61 -17.14
C GLU A 84 1.08 3.39 -16.46
N LEU A 85 0.90 4.68 -16.23
CA LEU A 85 1.88 5.53 -15.53
C LEU A 85 2.08 5.10 -14.08
N LEU A 86 1.00 4.79 -13.36
CA LEU A 86 1.08 4.32 -11.98
C LEU A 86 1.78 2.95 -11.91
N GLY A 87 1.47 2.04 -12.83
CA GLY A 87 2.13 0.75 -12.95
C GLY A 87 3.64 0.89 -13.15
N LYS A 88 4.04 1.83 -14.03
CA LYS A 88 5.45 2.13 -14.32
C LYS A 88 6.13 2.75 -13.10
N GLY A 89 5.45 3.68 -12.43
CA GLY A 89 5.94 4.32 -11.21
C GLY A 89 6.22 3.30 -10.11
N LEU A 90 5.31 2.35 -9.88
CA LEU A 90 5.52 1.29 -8.90
C LEU A 90 6.66 0.36 -9.35
N LEU A 91 6.73 -0.01 -10.64
CA LEU A 91 7.79 -0.85 -11.18
C LEU A 91 9.19 -0.25 -10.93
N GLU A 92 9.36 1.03 -11.26
CA GLU A 92 10.61 1.76 -11.05
C GLU A 92 10.95 1.90 -9.56
N HIS A 93 9.94 2.07 -8.70
CA HIS A 93 10.16 2.13 -7.26
C HIS A 93 10.64 0.80 -6.68
N ILE A 94 10.02 -0.31 -7.09
CA ILE A 94 10.48 -1.67 -6.71
C ILE A 94 11.91 -1.90 -7.19
N ARG A 95 12.25 -1.47 -8.41
CA ARG A 95 13.63 -1.54 -8.92
C ARG A 95 14.58 -0.70 -8.07
N GLY A 96 14.18 0.51 -7.67
CA GLY A 96 14.98 1.43 -6.88
C GLY A 96 15.32 0.93 -5.48
N ILE A 97 14.49 0.09 -4.87
CA ILE A 97 14.76 -0.54 -3.56
C ILE A 97 15.46 -1.91 -3.67
N ARG A 98 15.83 -2.34 -4.89
CA ARG A 98 16.53 -3.61 -5.16
C ARG A 98 17.86 -3.36 -5.86
N THR A 99 18.74 -2.64 -5.18
CA THR A 99 20.00 -2.14 -5.76
C THR A 99 21.13 -3.18 -5.75
N THR A 100 21.08 -4.12 -4.80
CA THR A 100 22.06 -5.20 -4.66
C THR A 100 21.51 -6.53 -5.19
N GLU A 101 22.40 -7.48 -5.50
CA GLU A 101 22.00 -8.82 -5.95
C GLU A 101 21.18 -9.57 -4.88
N ALA A 102 21.52 -9.39 -3.61
CA ALA A 102 20.76 -9.93 -2.49
C ALA A 102 19.34 -9.34 -2.41
N GLU A 103 19.15 -8.08 -2.79
CA GLU A 103 17.80 -7.48 -2.84
C GLU A 103 17.03 -7.89 -4.10
N ARG A 104 17.70 -8.02 -5.24
CA ARG A 104 17.12 -8.49 -6.51
C ARG A 104 16.68 -9.96 -6.47
N SER A 105 17.31 -10.77 -5.63
CA SER A 105 16.92 -12.17 -5.37
C SER A 105 15.87 -12.33 -4.26
N ARG A 106 15.53 -11.26 -3.54
CA ARG A 106 14.60 -11.31 -2.40
C ARG A 106 13.15 -11.42 -2.87
N ASP A 107 12.45 -12.46 -2.43
CA ASP A 107 11.05 -12.66 -2.79
C ASP A 107 10.13 -11.51 -2.34
N LEU A 108 9.10 -11.26 -3.15
CA LEU A 108 8.13 -10.17 -3.01
C LEU A 108 6.72 -10.72 -2.77
N ILE A 109 6.00 -10.08 -1.86
CA ILE A 109 4.56 -10.19 -1.68
C ILE A 109 3.98 -8.82 -1.95
N LEU A 110 3.03 -8.71 -2.88
CA LEU A 110 2.36 -7.45 -3.20
C LEU A 110 0.96 -7.46 -2.61
N VAL A 111 0.63 -6.43 -1.84
CA VAL A 111 -0.70 -6.27 -1.24
C VAL A 111 -1.37 -5.06 -1.88
N GLY A 112 -2.31 -5.30 -2.78
CA GLY A 112 -3.06 -4.26 -3.46
C GLY A 112 -4.34 -3.91 -2.72
N TYR A 113 -4.40 -2.71 -2.15
CA TYR A 113 -5.62 -2.20 -1.52
C TYR A 113 -6.44 -1.34 -2.48
N SER A 114 -7.73 -1.63 -2.62
CA SER A 114 -8.65 -0.90 -3.51
C SER A 114 -8.05 -0.75 -4.92
N TYR A 115 -8.02 0.46 -5.48
CA TYR A 115 -7.42 0.76 -6.79
C TYR A 115 -5.94 0.35 -6.90
N GLY A 116 -5.20 0.29 -5.79
CA GLY A 116 -3.81 -0.16 -5.76
C GLY A 116 -3.63 -1.58 -6.28
N GLY A 117 -4.65 -2.44 -6.18
CA GLY A 117 -4.61 -3.76 -6.82
C GLY A 117 -4.62 -3.73 -8.34
N LEU A 118 -5.25 -2.72 -8.97
CA LEU A 118 -5.14 -2.52 -10.42
C LEU A 118 -3.72 -2.06 -10.78
N VAL A 119 -3.13 -1.18 -9.97
CA VAL A 119 -1.73 -0.74 -10.15
C VAL A 119 -0.77 -1.92 -10.09
N VAL A 120 -0.92 -2.81 -9.10
CA VAL A 120 -0.14 -4.06 -8.99
C VAL A 120 -0.25 -4.91 -10.26
N LYS A 121 -1.48 -5.13 -10.77
CA LYS A 121 -1.68 -5.88 -12.01
C LYS A 121 -0.93 -5.24 -13.19
N GLN A 122 -1.05 -3.93 -13.34
CA GLN A 122 -0.40 -3.20 -14.43
C GLN A 122 1.13 -3.26 -14.32
N THR A 123 1.69 -3.11 -13.12
CA THR A 123 3.12 -3.26 -12.85
C THR A 123 3.64 -4.63 -13.28
N LEU A 124 2.93 -5.70 -12.97
CA LEU A 124 3.35 -7.06 -13.33
C LEU A 124 3.27 -7.32 -14.83
N VAL A 125 2.22 -6.80 -15.49
CA VAL A 125 2.13 -6.84 -16.96
C VAL A 125 3.33 -6.13 -17.61
N GLN A 126 3.70 -4.96 -17.10
CA GLN A 126 4.86 -4.22 -17.59
C GLN A 126 6.18 -4.95 -17.27
N ALA A 127 6.32 -5.53 -16.08
CA ALA A 127 7.49 -6.33 -15.70
C ALA A 127 7.69 -7.53 -16.64
N GLN A 128 6.60 -8.20 -17.04
CA GLN A 128 6.66 -9.36 -17.94
C GLN A 128 6.91 -8.98 -19.40
N ARG A 129 6.32 -7.89 -19.90
CA ARG A 129 6.51 -7.43 -21.29
C ARG A 129 7.96 -7.03 -21.61
N ASN A 130 8.76 -6.70 -20.61
CA ASN A 130 10.17 -6.39 -20.77
C ASN A 130 11.08 -7.63 -20.95
N ARG A 131 10.51 -8.85 -21.00
CA ARG A 131 11.27 -10.08 -21.29
C ARG A 131 11.85 -10.12 -22.70
N ASP A 132 11.20 -9.47 -23.65
CA ASP A 132 11.52 -9.64 -25.08
C ASP A 132 12.50 -8.58 -25.62
N HIS A 133 12.84 -7.55 -24.82
CA HIS A 133 13.62 -6.40 -25.28
C HIS A 133 14.88 -6.14 -24.44
N ASN A 134 16.01 -6.67 -24.92
CA ASN A 134 17.40 -6.35 -24.54
C ASN A 134 17.85 -6.60 -23.08
N HIS A 135 19.13 -6.94 -22.92
CA HIS A 135 19.79 -7.20 -21.62
C HIS A 135 19.66 -6.07 -20.58
N VAL A 136 19.32 -4.85 -21.02
CA VAL A 136 19.21 -3.65 -20.18
C VAL A 136 18.06 -3.72 -19.18
N ASN A 137 17.01 -4.51 -19.45
CA ASN A 137 15.81 -4.59 -18.58
C ASN A 137 15.71 -5.90 -17.77
N ARG A 138 16.80 -6.68 -17.66
CA ARG A 138 16.79 -7.96 -16.93
C ARG A 138 16.27 -7.82 -15.50
N ASP A 139 16.61 -6.71 -14.83
CA ASP A 139 16.21 -6.43 -13.45
C ASP A 139 14.69 -6.24 -13.29
N LEU A 140 13.99 -5.82 -14.35
CA LEU A 140 12.53 -5.68 -14.34
C LEU A 140 11.84 -7.05 -14.40
N ASN A 141 12.41 -8.01 -15.15
CA ASN A 141 11.89 -9.36 -15.23
C ASN A 141 11.99 -10.09 -13.88
N GLN A 142 13.08 -9.83 -13.14
CA GLN A 142 13.27 -10.36 -11.79
C GLN A 142 12.18 -9.90 -10.81
N ILE A 143 11.50 -8.77 -11.05
CA ILE A 143 10.38 -8.34 -10.21
C ILE A 143 9.21 -9.31 -10.36
N ALA A 144 8.85 -9.70 -11.59
CA ALA A 144 7.81 -10.69 -11.82
C ALA A 144 8.21 -12.08 -11.31
N GLU A 145 9.46 -12.50 -11.52
CA GLU A 145 9.97 -13.83 -11.10
C GLU A 145 10.05 -14.00 -9.58
N HIS A 146 10.39 -12.93 -8.87
CA HIS A 146 10.44 -12.93 -7.41
C HIS A 146 9.13 -12.54 -6.75
N THR A 147 8.08 -12.17 -7.50
CA THR A 147 6.74 -12.00 -6.93
C THR A 147 6.12 -13.37 -6.67
N LYS A 148 6.05 -13.78 -5.39
CA LYS A 148 5.56 -15.11 -4.97
C LYS A 148 4.09 -15.12 -4.59
N ALA A 149 3.56 -13.98 -4.18
CA ALA A 149 2.15 -13.85 -3.82
C ALA A 149 1.64 -12.44 -4.08
N ILE A 150 0.33 -12.36 -4.33
CA ILE A 150 -0.41 -11.11 -4.44
C ILE A 150 -1.68 -11.23 -3.63
N LEU A 151 -1.95 -10.26 -2.77
CA LEU A 151 -3.18 -10.16 -1.99
C LEU A 151 -3.97 -8.95 -2.48
N PHE A 152 -5.22 -9.16 -2.89
CA PHE A 152 -6.12 -8.09 -3.32
C PHE A 152 -7.17 -7.84 -2.24
N LEU A 153 -7.26 -6.60 -1.78
CA LEU A 153 -8.12 -6.19 -0.67
C LEU A 153 -9.05 -5.09 -1.17
N GLY A 154 -10.29 -5.45 -1.50
CA GLY A 154 -11.28 -4.52 -2.03
C GLY A 154 -10.99 -4.00 -3.45
N THR A 155 -10.17 -4.70 -4.25
CA THR A 155 -9.80 -4.25 -5.60
C THR A 155 -10.96 -4.38 -6.60
N PRO A 156 -11.32 -3.30 -7.33
CA PRO A 156 -12.38 -3.35 -8.34
C PRO A 156 -11.88 -4.01 -9.64
N HIS A 157 -11.74 -5.34 -9.62
CA HIS A 157 -11.15 -6.10 -10.74
C HIS A 157 -11.89 -5.95 -12.07
N HIS A 158 -13.21 -5.71 -12.03
CA HIS A 158 -14.07 -5.56 -13.20
C HIS A 158 -14.54 -4.10 -13.38
N GLY A 159 -13.88 -3.15 -12.72
CA GLY A 159 -14.37 -1.79 -12.56
C GLY A 159 -15.40 -1.66 -11.43
N SER A 160 -15.73 -0.42 -11.09
CA SER A 160 -16.78 -0.07 -10.14
C SER A 160 -17.92 0.61 -10.89
N SER A 161 -19.17 0.30 -10.57
CA SER A 161 -20.37 0.94 -11.13
C SER A 161 -20.51 2.44 -10.83
N VAL A 162 -19.53 3.03 -10.14
CA VAL A 162 -19.41 4.47 -9.89
C VAL A 162 -18.91 5.18 -11.16
N THR A 163 -19.73 5.16 -12.19
CA THR A 163 -19.57 5.97 -13.42
C THR A 163 -20.95 6.18 -14.02
N ASN A 164 -21.82 6.88 -13.28
CA ASN A 164 -22.99 7.56 -13.85
C ASN A 164 -23.68 8.50 -12.86
N HIS A 165 -22.97 9.48 -12.29
CA HIS A 165 -23.58 10.75 -11.90
C HIS A 165 -22.49 11.81 -11.68
N GLU A 166 -22.83 13.07 -11.98
CA GLU A 166 -21.97 14.28 -11.94
C GLU A 166 -21.31 14.69 -13.27
N GLN A 167 -22.11 14.76 -14.34
CA GLN A 167 -22.08 15.98 -15.14
C GLN A 167 -22.82 17.07 -14.37
N GLY A 168 -22.11 18.15 -14.03
CA GLY A 168 -22.72 19.41 -13.68
C GLY A 168 -22.51 19.88 -12.25
N THR A 169 -21.30 20.36 -11.91
CA THR A 169 -21.16 21.70 -11.33
C THR A 169 -19.73 22.22 -11.53
N ARG A 170 -19.57 23.28 -12.34
CA ARG A 170 -18.37 24.12 -12.36
C ARG A 170 -18.34 24.94 -11.07
N ALA A 171 -17.22 24.96 -10.34
CA ALA A 171 -16.80 26.13 -9.56
C ALA A 171 -15.31 26.07 -9.15
N ASN A 172 -14.59 27.08 -9.63
CA ASN A 172 -13.41 27.76 -9.07
C ASN A 172 -12.17 26.99 -8.61
N GLN A 173 -11.12 27.15 -9.42
CA GLN A 173 -9.72 27.04 -9.05
C GLN A 173 -9.37 28.04 -7.93
N ALA A 174 -8.76 27.54 -6.86
CA ALA A 174 -7.90 28.33 -5.99
C ALA A 174 -6.55 27.61 -5.89
N THR A 175 -5.53 28.24 -6.46
CA THR A 175 -4.12 27.85 -6.40
C THR A 175 -3.61 27.95 -4.96
N GLY A 176 -3.33 26.81 -4.34
CA GLY A 176 -2.53 26.70 -3.12
C GLY A 176 -1.36 25.76 -3.39
N THR A 177 -0.18 26.32 -3.63
CA THR A 177 1.08 25.56 -3.72
C THR A 177 1.43 25.01 -2.33
N GLN A 178 1.28 23.71 -2.13
CA GLN A 178 1.91 22.99 -1.01
C GLN A 178 2.94 22.01 -1.56
N GLN A 179 4.15 22.11 -1.02
CA GLN A 179 5.32 21.32 -1.40
C GLN A 179 5.15 19.83 -1.05
N PRO A 180 5.74 18.92 -1.85
CA PRO A 180 5.72 17.50 -1.56
C PRO A 180 6.61 17.18 -0.34
N HIS A 181 6.00 16.74 0.75
CA HIS A 181 6.73 16.09 1.84
C HIS A 181 7.15 14.69 1.39
N LYS A 182 8.42 14.55 0.99
CA LYS A 182 9.10 13.26 0.85
C LYS A 182 9.61 12.85 2.23
N GLY A 183 9.03 11.81 2.81
CA GLY A 183 9.49 11.24 4.07
C GLY A 183 9.14 9.76 4.17
N TRP A 184 10.14 8.94 4.50
CA TRP A 184 9.98 7.52 4.82
C TRP A 184 9.59 7.38 6.30
N ALA A 185 8.78 6.36 6.62
CA ALA A 185 8.78 5.74 7.93
C ALA A 185 9.45 4.36 7.79
N VAL A 186 10.48 4.12 8.59
CA VAL A 186 11.19 2.83 8.71
C VAL A 186 10.42 1.93 9.66
#